data_AF-A0A8S4Q2L6-F1
#
_entry.id   AF-A0A8S4Q2L6-F1
#
_cell.length_a   1.000
_cell.length_b   1.000
_cell.length_c   1.000
_cell.angle_alpha   90.00
_cell.angle_beta   90.00
_cell.angle_gamma   90.00
#
_symmetry.space_group_name_H-M   'P 1'
#
loop_
_entity.id
_entity.type
_entity.pdbx_description
1 polymer ?
#
loop_
_entity_poly.entity_id
_entity_poly.type
_entity_poly.pdbx_seq_one_letter_code
_entity_poly.pdbx_strand_id
1 'polypeptide(L)'
;GPLGTTNKYDTLVSFHHASVALGAHGGAAFLPWHRIYLIMFEIALKQKRSGVSLLYWDSTIEQGLSNPLLSNLWGPTFMGNGDGDVTTGPFANWDATDGRKLTRAAQTIPNQLTTPADIQRVLNRTRYDEIACFQCRLLETFHGYAHNYVGGQMGNIFFSPNDPIFWMHHAYIDCIWEEFREDSQKTNIDTEYPANFGQPPHHPQALMEPFSDFVASVKNIEGLSTFITSGCYKCDRRPKCPNCGNTPNLYCDRVDNRCKPYISSNNCGEDTALVPAVIYCDRSVYGNQNYGVNGV
;
A
#
# COMPACT_ATOMS: atom_id res chain seq x y z
N GLY A 1 15.47 24.59 -16.91
CA GLY A 1 14.92 24.82 -15.55
C GLY A 1 15.30 23.64 -14.69
N PRO A 2 15.37 23.76 -13.35
CA PRO A 2 16.00 22.74 -12.51
C PRO A 2 15.06 21.54 -12.32
N LEU A 3 14.86 20.76 -13.39
CA LEU A 3 14.47 19.36 -13.35
C LEU A 3 15.78 18.57 -13.37
N GLY A 4 16.45 18.52 -12.22
CA GLY A 4 17.57 17.62 -12.03
C GLY A 4 17.07 16.19 -12.17
N THR A 5 17.67 15.44 -13.11
CA THR A 5 17.46 14.01 -13.40
C THR A 5 16.49 13.29 -12.47
N THR A 6 15.22 13.19 -12.85
CA THR A 6 14.17 12.50 -12.10
C THR A 6 14.60 11.06 -11.82
N ASN A 7 14.74 10.70 -10.54
CA ASN A 7 15.10 9.34 -10.19
C ASN A 7 13.88 8.40 -10.38
N LYS A 8 14.09 7.07 -10.31
CA LYS A 8 13.00 6.11 -10.54
C LYS A 8 11.84 6.26 -9.55
N TYR A 9 12.13 6.64 -8.30
CA TYR A 9 11.11 6.88 -7.28
C TYR A 9 10.24 8.09 -7.66
N ASP A 10 10.86 9.24 -7.96
CA ASP A 10 10.16 10.46 -8.35
C ASP A 10 9.34 10.28 -9.64
N THR A 11 9.84 9.45 -10.56
CA THR A 11 9.10 9.07 -11.78
C THR A 11 7.84 8.31 -11.42
N LEU A 12 7.93 7.31 -10.53
CA LEU A 12 6.77 6.57 -10.06
C LEU A 12 5.79 7.48 -9.32
N VAL A 13 6.27 8.39 -8.45
CA VAL A 13 5.43 9.40 -7.80
C VAL A 13 4.61 10.19 -8.82
N SER A 14 5.22 10.58 -9.93
CA SER A 14 4.52 11.34 -10.98
C SER A 14 3.37 10.57 -11.65
N PHE A 15 3.42 9.23 -11.66
CA PHE A 15 2.37 8.42 -12.27
C PHE A 15 1.06 8.41 -11.49
N HIS A 16 1.09 8.68 -10.19
CA HIS A 16 -0.11 8.72 -9.34
C HIS A 16 -0.78 10.08 -9.31
N HIS A 17 -0.12 11.12 -9.81
CA HIS A 17 -0.64 12.48 -9.78
C HIS A 17 -2.06 12.52 -10.38
N ALA A 18 -3.04 13.03 -9.62
CA ALA A 18 -4.46 12.83 -9.97
C ALA A 18 -4.91 13.51 -11.27
N SER A 19 -4.06 14.34 -11.90
CA SER A 19 -4.31 14.86 -13.25
C SER A 19 -4.00 13.86 -14.38
N VAL A 20 -3.21 12.82 -14.11
CA VAL A 20 -2.83 11.80 -15.10
C VAL A 20 -3.37 10.42 -14.72
N ALA A 21 -3.52 10.14 -13.43
CA ALA A 21 -3.99 8.88 -12.89
C ALA A 21 -5.53 8.86 -12.69
N LEU A 22 -6.31 9.19 -13.72
CA LEU A 22 -7.76 9.39 -13.58
C LEU A 22 -8.51 8.12 -13.14
N GLY A 23 -7.96 6.93 -13.39
CA GLY A 23 -8.50 5.65 -12.94
C GLY A 23 -8.06 5.24 -11.53
N ALA A 24 -7.08 5.93 -10.95
CA ALA A 24 -6.47 5.51 -9.68
C ALA A 24 -7.41 5.65 -8.49
N HIS A 25 -8.38 6.57 -8.52
CA HIS A 25 -9.26 6.85 -7.37
C HIS A 25 -10.70 7.09 -7.81
N GLY A 26 -11.64 6.83 -6.90
CA GLY A 26 -13.02 7.24 -7.03
C GLY A 26 -13.86 6.31 -7.90
N GLY A 27 -13.46 5.06 -8.08
CA GLY A 27 -14.21 4.10 -8.91
C GLY A 27 -13.60 2.71 -8.97
N ALA A 28 -14.19 1.86 -9.81
CA ALA A 28 -13.89 0.43 -9.85
C ALA A 28 -12.45 0.08 -10.24
N ALA A 29 -11.72 1.00 -10.86
CA ALA A 29 -10.31 0.79 -11.20
C ALA A 29 -9.34 1.01 -10.03
N PHE A 30 -9.79 1.55 -8.89
CA PHE A 30 -8.94 1.89 -7.75
C PHE A 30 -7.99 0.74 -7.33
N LEU A 31 -8.54 -0.46 -7.08
CA LEU A 31 -7.74 -1.60 -6.65
C LEU A 31 -6.82 -2.17 -7.75
N PRO A 32 -7.32 -2.50 -8.96
CA PRO A 32 -6.44 -3.05 -10.00
C PRO A 32 -5.36 -2.06 -10.45
N TRP A 33 -5.66 -0.76 -10.51
CA TRP A 33 -4.68 0.27 -10.86
C TRP A 33 -3.54 0.30 -9.83
N HIS A 34 -3.88 0.33 -8.53
CA HIS A 34 -2.86 0.34 -7.47
C HIS A 34 -2.07 -0.98 -7.38
N ARG A 35 -2.66 -2.13 -7.72
CA ARG A 35 -1.93 -3.40 -7.80
C ARG A 35 -0.81 -3.34 -8.83
N ILE A 36 -1.12 -2.90 -10.05
CA ILE A 36 -0.10 -2.78 -11.10
C ILE A 36 0.96 -1.75 -10.69
N TYR A 37 0.55 -0.66 -10.06
CA TYR A 37 1.47 0.35 -9.53
C TYR A 37 2.44 -0.22 -8.48
N LEU A 38 1.97 -1.07 -7.56
CA LEU A 38 2.81 -1.74 -6.56
C LEU A 38 3.81 -2.71 -7.21
N ILE A 39 3.38 -3.46 -8.23
CA ILE A 39 4.27 -4.37 -8.98
C ILE A 39 5.39 -3.58 -9.66
N MET A 40 5.06 -2.45 -10.28
CA MET A 40 6.05 -1.57 -10.90
C MET A 40 7.08 -1.07 -9.88
N PHE A 41 6.63 -0.66 -8.69
CA PHE A 41 7.51 -0.24 -7.61
C PHE A 41 8.40 -1.38 -7.10
N GLU A 42 7.83 -2.57 -6.89
CA GLU A 42 8.60 -3.72 -6.41
C GLU A 42 9.64 -4.19 -7.44
N ILE A 43 9.31 -4.16 -8.74
CA ILE A 43 10.28 -4.39 -9.82
C ILE A 43 11.42 -3.37 -9.76
N ALA A 44 11.13 -2.09 -9.57
CA ALA A 44 12.14 -1.05 -9.43
C ALA A 44 13.04 -1.27 -8.19
N LEU A 45 12.49 -1.73 -7.06
CA LEU A 45 13.26 -2.10 -5.88
C LEU A 45 14.17 -3.31 -6.14
N LYS A 46 13.66 -4.35 -6.82
CA LYS A 46 14.42 -5.56 -7.16
C LYS A 46 15.59 -5.29 -8.10
N GLN A 47 15.48 -4.27 -8.96
CA GLN A 47 16.60 -3.79 -9.78
C GLN A 47 17.73 -3.15 -8.94
N LYS A 48 17.44 -2.68 -7.73
CA LYS A 48 18.45 -2.15 -6.79
C LYS A 48 19.00 -3.23 -5.86
N ARG A 49 18.14 -4.12 -5.37
CA ARG A 49 18.52 -5.24 -4.51
C ARG A 49 17.69 -6.47 -4.85
N SER A 50 18.32 -7.47 -5.47
CA SER A 50 17.63 -8.72 -5.77
C SER A 50 17.14 -9.40 -4.50
N GLY A 51 15.91 -9.91 -4.51
CA GLY A 51 15.33 -10.65 -3.37
C GLY A 51 14.67 -9.77 -2.31
N VAL A 52 14.62 -8.44 -2.51
CA VAL A 52 13.68 -7.61 -1.75
C VAL A 52 12.26 -7.87 -2.23
N SER A 53 11.35 -7.68 -1.29
CA SER A 53 9.93 -7.81 -1.45
C SER A 53 9.29 -6.58 -0.83
N LEU A 54 8.15 -6.15 -1.39
CA LEU A 54 7.43 -5.04 -0.82
C LEU A 54 6.84 -5.44 0.55
N LEU A 55 6.96 -4.56 1.52
CA LEU A 55 6.42 -4.77 2.86
C LEU A 55 5.05 -4.12 2.93
N TYR A 56 4.15 -4.62 3.77
CA TYR A 56 2.90 -3.93 4.07
C TYR A 56 2.88 -3.37 5.49
N TRP A 57 2.06 -2.33 5.69
CA TRP A 57 1.78 -1.75 7.00
C TRP A 57 0.34 -2.03 7.40
N ASP A 58 0.13 -2.92 8.38
CA ASP A 58 -1.18 -3.16 8.97
C ASP A 58 -1.57 -2.02 9.90
N SER A 59 -2.20 -0.98 9.35
CA SER A 59 -2.59 0.21 10.09
C SER A 59 -3.61 -0.05 11.21
N THR A 60 -4.20 -1.26 11.30
CA THR A 60 -5.06 -1.60 12.43
C THR A 60 -4.27 -1.76 13.73
N ILE A 61 -2.95 -1.87 13.66
CA ILE A 61 -2.06 -1.97 14.82
C ILE A 61 -2.00 -0.64 15.58
N GLU A 62 -1.95 0.49 14.89
CA GLU A 62 -1.94 1.83 15.49
C GLU A 62 -3.35 2.31 15.91
N GLN A 63 -4.40 1.60 15.52
CA GLN A 63 -5.78 1.99 15.83
C GLN A 63 -6.10 1.84 17.32
N GLY A 64 -6.47 2.95 17.97
CA GLY A 64 -6.82 2.99 19.39
C GLY A 64 -5.70 3.51 20.30
N LEU A 65 -4.55 3.91 19.76
CA LEU A 65 -3.50 4.57 20.53
C LEU A 65 -3.94 5.96 20.99
N SER A 66 -3.73 6.26 22.28
CA SER A 66 -4.02 7.58 22.84
C SER A 66 -3.12 8.67 22.25
N ASN A 67 -1.87 8.31 21.93
CA ASN A 67 -0.93 9.15 21.18
C ASN A 67 -0.30 8.33 20.03
N PRO A 68 -0.68 8.60 18.78
CA PRO A 68 -0.08 8.03 17.58
C PRO A 68 1.45 8.05 17.53
N LEU A 69 2.07 9.15 18.00
CA LEU A 69 3.52 9.39 17.90
C LEU A 69 4.35 8.45 18.79
N LEU A 70 3.70 7.73 19.70
CA LEU A 70 4.35 6.75 20.56
C LEU A 70 4.56 5.39 19.89
N SER A 71 3.92 5.14 18.75
CA SER A 71 4.19 3.93 17.97
C SER A 71 5.64 3.91 17.52
N ASN A 72 6.31 2.77 17.69
CA ASN A 72 7.66 2.54 17.16
C ASN A 72 7.75 2.74 15.63
N LEU A 73 6.62 2.67 14.90
CA LEU A 73 6.54 3.05 13.48
C LEU A 73 7.19 4.41 13.20
N TRP A 74 7.00 5.38 14.11
CA TRP A 74 7.53 6.74 14.00
C TRP A 74 8.92 6.91 14.61
N GLY A 75 9.58 5.81 14.97
CA GLY A 75 10.95 5.80 15.47
C GLY A 75 12.00 5.88 14.36
N PRO A 76 13.26 6.18 14.71
CA PRO A 76 14.36 6.32 13.75
C PRO A 76 14.74 5.01 13.05
N THR A 77 14.33 3.85 13.56
CA THR A 77 14.57 2.55 12.91
C THR A 77 13.59 2.29 11.75
N PHE A 78 12.40 2.89 11.80
CA PHE A 78 11.31 2.65 10.85
C PHE A 78 11.09 3.87 9.95
N MET A 79 10.00 4.58 10.12
CA MET A 79 9.59 5.63 9.18
C MET A 79 10.24 6.98 9.51
N GLY A 80 10.86 7.15 10.67
CA GLY A 80 11.23 8.46 11.20
C GLY A 80 10.04 9.17 11.85
N ASN A 81 10.27 10.36 12.42
CA ASN A 81 9.24 11.09 13.17
C ASN A 81 7.93 11.24 12.38
N GLY A 82 6.81 11.11 13.09
CA GLY A 82 5.46 11.14 12.53
C GLY A 82 4.82 12.54 12.47
N ASP A 83 5.52 13.59 12.88
CA ASP A 83 5.00 14.96 12.97
C ASP A 83 6.04 15.99 12.53
N GLY A 84 5.60 16.96 11.74
CA GLY A 84 6.43 18.01 11.14
C GLY A 84 7.30 17.50 10.00
N ASP A 85 8.38 18.23 9.72
CA ASP A 85 9.41 17.81 8.78
C ASP A 85 10.07 16.52 9.28
N VAL A 86 10.20 15.53 8.40
CA VAL A 86 10.86 14.26 8.73
C VAL A 86 12.37 14.51 8.83
N THR A 87 12.89 14.44 10.05
CA THR A 87 14.30 14.76 10.40
C THR A 87 15.04 13.57 11.00
N THR A 88 14.35 12.46 11.25
CA THR A 88 14.94 11.22 11.79
C THR A 88 14.67 10.01 10.89
N GLY A 89 15.47 8.95 11.09
CA GLY A 89 15.32 7.68 10.39
C GLY A 89 15.75 7.67 8.92
N PRO A 90 15.45 6.59 8.17
CA PRO A 90 15.95 6.36 6.81
C PRO A 90 15.48 7.40 5.79
N PHE A 91 14.43 8.16 6.12
CA PHE A 91 13.79 9.13 5.24
C PHE A 91 13.96 10.58 5.73
N ALA A 92 14.92 10.81 6.65
CA ALA A 92 15.25 12.14 7.15
C ALA A 92 15.67 13.08 6.00
N ASN A 93 15.14 14.31 6.03
CA ASN A 93 15.45 15.39 5.09
C ASN A 93 15.18 15.04 3.63
N TRP A 94 14.29 14.08 3.36
CA TRP A 94 13.90 13.69 1.99
C TRP A 94 13.25 14.87 1.26
N ASP A 95 13.68 15.14 0.03
CA ASP A 95 13.08 16.15 -0.85
C ASP A 95 11.92 15.54 -1.63
N ALA A 96 10.71 16.05 -1.38
CA ALA A 96 9.52 15.64 -2.12
C ALA A 96 9.45 16.36 -3.48
N THR A 97 8.75 15.74 -4.42
CA THR A 97 8.53 16.25 -5.79
C THR A 97 7.68 17.52 -5.85
N ASP A 98 7.05 17.92 -4.73
CA ASP A 98 6.32 19.18 -4.60
C ASP A 98 7.22 20.36 -4.18
N GLY A 99 8.54 20.16 -4.11
CA GLY A 99 9.53 21.18 -3.78
C GLY A 99 9.69 21.44 -2.28
N ARG A 100 9.07 20.63 -1.41
CA ARG A 100 9.20 20.72 0.05
C ARG A 100 9.96 19.52 0.60
N LYS A 101 10.36 19.59 1.87
CA LYS A 101 10.78 18.38 2.60
C LYS A 101 9.59 17.47 2.85
N LEU A 102 9.85 16.17 3.01
CA LEU A 102 8.85 15.21 3.47
C LEU A 102 8.33 15.65 4.84
N THR A 103 7.01 15.72 4.97
CA THR A 103 6.30 16.13 6.18
C THR A 103 5.20 15.14 6.56
N ARG A 104 4.90 15.06 7.85
CA ARG A 104 3.81 14.24 8.40
C ARG A 104 3.05 14.99 9.50
N ALA A 105 1.86 14.51 9.84
CA ALA A 105 0.97 15.09 10.85
C ALA A 105 0.17 14.02 11.61
N ALA A 106 0.83 12.91 11.99
CA ALA A 106 0.22 11.71 12.59
C ALA A 106 -0.59 11.96 13.88
N GLN A 107 -0.35 13.09 14.55
CA GLN A 107 -1.06 13.48 15.77
C GLN A 107 -2.40 14.18 15.53
N THR A 108 -2.69 14.64 14.32
CA THR A 108 -3.83 15.55 14.06
C THR A 108 -5.18 14.85 14.08
N ILE A 109 -5.22 13.57 13.71
CA ILE A 109 -6.45 12.79 13.63
C ILE A 109 -6.21 11.42 14.30
N PRO A 110 -6.03 11.37 15.63
CA PRO A 110 -5.82 10.11 16.32
C PRO A 110 -7.07 9.21 16.21
N ASN A 111 -6.86 7.90 16.09
CA ASN A 111 -7.92 6.88 16.10
C ASN A 111 -8.89 6.87 14.91
N GLN A 112 -8.52 7.51 13.79
CA GLN A 112 -9.21 7.35 12.51
C GLN A 112 -8.38 6.50 11.55
N LEU A 113 -8.00 5.30 11.96
CA LEU A 113 -7.47 4.25 11.08
C LEU A 113 -8.52 3.15 10.88
N THR A 114 -8.34 2.36 9.82
CA THR A 114 -9.12 1.15 9.58
C THR A 114 -9.16 0.28 10.82
N THR A 115 -10.35 -0.16 11.22
CA THR A 115 -10.56 -1.06 12.34
C THR A 115 -10.66 -2.52 11.86
N PRO A 116 -10.45 -3.51 12.75
CA PRO A 116 -10.74 -4.91 12.42
C PRO A 116 -12.19 -5.14 11.95
N ALA A 117 -13.15 -4.38 12.50
CA ALA A 117 -14.55 -4.46 12.10
C ALA A 117 -14.76 -3.96 10.66
N ASP A 118 -14.04 -2.91 10.25
CA ASP A 118 -14.08 -2.39 8.87
C ASP A 118 -13.61 -3.44 7.87
N ILE A 119 -12.53 -4.16 8.21
CA ILE A 119 -12.03 -5.25 7.37
C ILE A 119 -13.05 -6.38 7.28
N GLN A 120 -13.70 -6.76 8.40
CA GLN A 120 -14.78 -7.75 8.35
C GLN A 120 -15.96 -7.28 7.49
N ARG A 121 -16.27 -5.98 7.45
CA ARG A 121 -17.30 -5.44 6.54
C ARG A 121 -16.96 -5.63 5.06
N VAL A 122 -15.67 -5.64 4.71
CA VAL A 122 -15.18 -5.96 3.35
C VAL A 122 -15.21 -7.47 3.12
N LEU A 123 -14.64 -8.25 4.03
CA LEU A 123 -14.51 -9.71 3.88
C LEU A 123 -15.87 -10.44 3.89
N ASN A 124 -16.89 -9.87 4.51
CA ASN A 124 -18.26 -10.42 4.50
C ASN A 124 -19.02 -10.13 3.19
N ARG A 125 -18.40 -9.47 2.20
CA ARG A 125 -18.99 -9.31 0.86
C ARG A 125 -18.66 -10.51 -0.02
N THR A 126 -19.51 -10.74 -1.01
CA THR A 126 -19.32 -11.86 -1.94
C THR A 126 -18.90 -11.37 -3.32
N ARG A 127 -19.23 -10.14 -3.69
CA ARG A 127 -19.00 -9.61 -5.03
C ARG A 127 -18.07 -8.41 -5.04
N TYR A 128 -17.22 -8.31 -6.07
CA TYR A 128 -16.29 -7.19 -6.21
C TYR A 128 -17.00 -5.82 -6.30
N ASP A 129 -18.20 -5.79 -6.87
CA ASP A 129 -19.01 -4.56 -6.96
C ASP A 129 -19.38 -4.00 -5.58
N GLU A 130 -19.59 -4.82 -4.56
CA GLU A 130 -19.94 -4.37 -3.22
C GLU A 130 -18.80 -3.64 -2.49
N ILE A 131 -17.55 -3.85 -2.92
CA ILE A 131 -16.37 -3.28 -2.27
C ILE A 131 -15.71 -2.14 -3.07
N ALA A 132 -15.95 -2.09 -4.39
CA ALA A 132 -15.28 -1.16 -5.31
C ALA A 132 -16.22 -0.36 -6.23
N CYS A 133 -17.55 -0.53 -6.16
CA CYS A 133 -18.45 0.28 -6.98
C CYS A 133 -18.30 1.78 -6.73
N PHE A 134 -18.59 2.59 -7.76
CA PHE A 134 -18.48 4.07 -7.71
C PHE A 134 -19.22 4.71 -6.53
N GLN A 135 -20.39 4.18 -6.15
CA GLN A 135 -21.21 4.74 -5.07
C GLN A 135 -20.82 4.24 -3.68
N CYS A 136 -20.37 2.98 -3.57
CA CYS A 136 -20.04 2.36 -2.29
C CYS A 136 -18.60 2.63 -1.88
N ARG A 137 -17.62 2.45 -2.78
CA ARG A 137 -16.17 2.68 -2.56
C ARG A 137 -15.71 2.21 -1.18
N LEU A 138 -16.16 1.03 -0.75
CA LEU A 138 -16.06 0.60 0.65
C LEU A 138 -14.60 0.49 1.09
N LEU A 139 -13.79 -0.25 0.33
CA LEU A 139 -12.38 -0.45 0.67
C LEU A 139 -11.55 0.82 0.44
N GLU A 140 -11.85 1.60 -0.60
CA GLU A 140 -11.21 2.91 -0.84
C GLU A 140 -11.50 3.90 0.30
N THR A 141 -12.71 3.88 0.86
CA THR A 141 -13.08 4.73 2.01
C THR A 141 -12.23 4.38 3.24
N PHE A 142 -12.06 3.10 3.54
CA PHE A 142 -11.22 2.66 4.66
C PHE A 142 -9.73 2.92 4.39
N HIS A 143 -9.28 2.76 3.15
CA HIS A 143 -7.93 3.13 2.73
C HIS A 143 -7.63 4.62 3.01
N GLY A 144 -8.59 5.52 2.76
CA GLY A 144 -8.41 6.96 2.96
C GLY A 144 -8.11 7.36 4.41
N TYR A 145 -8.48 6.53 5.38
CA TYR A 145 -8.21 6.76 6.80
C TYR A 145 -6.70 6.83 7.10
N ALA A 146 -5.89 5.97 6.50
CA ALA A 146 -4.44 6.01 6.72
C ALA A 146 -3.77 7.22 6.05
N HIS A 147 -4.26 7.66 4.89
CA HIS A 147 -3.80 8.90 4.26
C HIS A 147 -4.01 10.11 5.17
N ASN A 148 -5.22 10.23 5.74
CA ASN A 148 -5.56 11.30 6.66
C ASN A 148 -4.80 11.18 7.98
N TYR A 149 -4.64 9.97 8.50
CA TYR A 149 -3.88 9.71 9.72
C TYR A 149 -2.44 10.17 9.57
N VAL A 150 -1.70 9.74 8.55
CA VAL A 150 -0.30 10.14 8.37
C VAL A 150 -0.17 11.63 8.07
N GLY A 151 -1.10 12.20 7.30
CA GLY A 151 -1.11 13.63 6.96
C GLY A 151 0.09 14.05 6.10
N GLY A 152 0.44 15.34 6.11
CA GLY A 152 1.53 15.87 5.29
C GLY A 152 1.35 15.54 3.79
N GLN A 153 2.38 15.00 3.14
CA GLN A 153 2.26 14.54 1.75
C GLN A 153 1.28 13.37 1.62
N MET A 154 1.22 12.42 2.56
CA MET A 154 0.25 11.31 2.54
C MET A 154 -1.20 11.80 2.47
N GLY A 155 -1.52 12.91 3.13
CA GLY A 155 -2.87 13.51 3.11
C GLY A 155 -3.24 14.20 1.79
N ASN A 156 -2.31 14.31 0.83
CA ASN A 156 -2.54 14.95 -0.46
C ASN A 156 -2.53 13.93 -1.59
N ILE A 157 -3.68 13.74 -2.24
CA ILE A 157 -3.86 12.77 -3.34
C ILE A 157 -2.90 12.95 -4.52
N PHE A 158 -2.35 14.15 -4.72
CA PHE A 158 -1.40 14.43 -5.80
C PHE A 158 0.05 14.04 -5.44
N PHE A 159 0.36 13.98 -4.15
CA PHE A 159 1.74 13.89 -3.66
C PHE A 159 1.96 12.76 -2.65
N SER A 160 0.92 11.98 -2.33
CA SER A 160 1.01 10.95 -1.29
C SER A 160 2.10 9.91 -1.52
N PRO A 161 2.44 9.49 -2.76
CA PRO A 161 3.55 8.55 -2.95
C PRO A 161 4.93 9.13 -2.65
N ASN A 162 5.07 10.44 -2.39
CA ASN A 162 6.34 11.01 -1.91
C ASN A 162 6.72 10.47 -0.53
N ASP A 163 5.77 10.04 0.29
CA ASP A 163 6.06 9.38 1.56
C ASP A 163 6.23 7.87 1.32
N PRO A 164 7.39 7.28 1.65
CA PRO A 164 7.63 5.85 1.47
C PRO A 164 6.59 4.93 2.15
N ILE A 165 5.88 5.40 3.18
CA ILE A 165 4.80 4.63 3.81
C ILE A 165 3.62 4.37 2.87
N PHE A 166 3.43 5.18 1.82
CA PHE A 166 2.40 5.02 0.79
C PHE A 166 2.41 3.59 0.22
N TRP A 167 3.59 3.11 -0.15
CA TRP A 167 3.75 1.81 -0.79
C TRP A 167 3.37 0.67 0.15
N MET A 168 3.71 0.82 1.44
CA MET A 168 3.36 -0.15 2.48
C MET A 168 1.86 -0.14 2.80
N HIS A 169 1.23 1.03 2.78
CA HIS A 169 -0.21 1.17 2.96
C HIS A 169 -0.98 0.54 1.80
N HIS A 170 -0.62 0.84 0.55
CA HIS A 170 -1.29 0.28 -0.61
C HIS A 170 -1.06 -1.23 -0.75
N ALA A 171 0.13 -1.73 -0.37
CA ALA A 171 0.39 -3.16 -0.21
C ALA A 171 -0.58 -3.81 0.79
N TYR A 172 -0.87 -3.16 1.92
CA TYR A 172 -1.82 -3.67 2.91
C TYR A 172 -3.26 -3.72 2.37
N ILE A 173 -3.69 -2.68 1.66
CA ILE A 173 -5.03 -2.64 1.04
C ILE A 173 -5.18 -3.72 -0.02
N ASP A 174 -4.15 -3.93 -0.84
CA ASP A 174 -4.13 -5.00 -1.83
C ASP A 174 -4.17 -6.39 -1.16
N CYS A 175 -3.47 -6.58 -0.04
CA CYS A 175 -3.56 -7.81 0.74
C CYS A 175 -4.95 -8.05 1.36
N ILE A 176 -5.66 -7.01 1.79
CA ILE A 176 -7.07 -7.13 2.22
C ILE A 176 -7.95 -7.55 1.04
N TRP A 177 -7.70 -6.99 -0.14
CA TRP A 177 -8.44 -7.34 -1.34
C TRP A 177 -8.18 -8.80 -1.76
N GLU A 178 -6.95 -9.28 -1.67
CA GLU A 178 -6.65 -10.70 -1.91
C GLU A 178 -7.26 -11.62 -0.85
N GLU A 179 -7.26 -11.26 0.44
CA GLU A 179 -7.97 -12.02 1.47
C GLU A 179 -9.48 -12.12 1.15
N PHE A 180 -10.07 -11.06 0.59
CA PHE A 180 -11.43 -11.09 0.06
C PHE A 180 -11.57 -12.04 -1.14
N ARG A 181 -10.63 -12.03 -2.09
CA ARG A 181 -10.69 -12.83 -3.34
C ARG A 181 -10.41 -14.32 -3.13
N GLU A 182 -9.61 -14.70 -2.14
CA GLU A 182 -9.27 -16.09 -1.80
C GLU A 182 -10.42 -16.88 -1.14
N ASP A 183 -11.54 -16.23 -0.82
CA ASP A 183 -12.74 -16.89 -0.32
C ASP A 183 -13.28 -17.91 -1.33
N SER A 184 -13.34 -19.17 -0.93
CA SER A 184 -13.70 -20.32 -1.76
C SER A 184 -15.11 -20.28 -2.34
N GLN A 185 -15.97 -19.38 -1.86
CA GLN A 185 -17.31 -19.17 -2.41
C GLN A 185 -17.30 -18.34 -3.71
N LYS A 186 -16.18 -17.69 -4.05
CA LYS A 186 -16.07 -16.81 -5.21
C LYS A 186 -15.63 -17.60 -6.44
N THR A 187 -16.42 -17.55 -7.51
CA THR A 187 -16.26 -18.44 -8.68
C THR A 187 -15.85 -17.73 -9.98
N ASN A 188 -15.72 -16.39 -9.99
CA ASN A 188 -15.43 -15.59 -11.20
C ASN A 188 -14.47 -14.41 -10.95
N ILE A 189 -13.49 -14.57 -10.06
CA ILE A 189 -12.65 -13.49 -9.53
C ILE A 189 -11.77 -12.74 -10.56
N ASP A 190 -11.63 -13.27 -11.78
CA ASP A 190 -10.88 -12.63 -12.89
C ASP A 190 -11.77 -11.84 -13.84
N THR A 191 -13.08 -12.06 -13.80
CA THR A 191 -14.05 -11.49 -14.74
C THR A 191 -15.14 -10.66 -14.06
N GLU A 192 -15.24 -10.76 -12.74
CA GLU A 192 -16.23 -10.04 -11.94
C GLU A 192 -15.82 -8.56 -11.79
N TYR A 193 -16.17 -7.72 -12.78
CA TYR A 193 -15.94 -6.27 -12.72
C TYR A 193 -17.26 -5.51 -12.44
N PRO A 194 -17.25 -4.41 -11.67
CA PRO A 194 -18.49 -3.69 -11.34
C PRO A 194 -19.16 -3.11 -12.59
N ALA A 195 -20.45 -3.39 -12.77
CA ALA A 195 -21.22 -2.78 -13.86
C ALA A 195 -21.37 -1.26 -13.69
N ASN A 196 -21.48 -0.80 -12.44
CA ASN A 196 -21.44 0.63 -12.10
C ASN A 196 -20.00 1.05 -11.75
N PHE A 197 -19.16 1.12 -12.79
CA PHE A 197 -17.74 1.44 -12.64
C PHE A 197 -17.45 2.94 -12.41
N GLY A 198 -18.40 3.82 -12.72
CA GLY A 198 -18.25 5.27 -12.57
C GLY A 198 -17.87 5.94 -13.90
N GLN A 199 -16.85 6.81 -13.86
CA GLN A 199 -16.39 7.56 -15.03
C GLN A 199 -15.61 6.69 -16.03
N PRO A 200 -15.46 7.11 -17.30
CA PRO A 200 -14.79 6.31 -18.35
C PRO A 200 -13.41 5.73 -17.99
N PRO A 201 -12.52 6.41 -17.23
CA PRO A 201 -11.24 5.85 -16.81
C PRO A 201 -11.34 4.59 -15.94
N HIS A 202 -12.50 4.32 -15.34
CA HIS A 202 -12.75 3.12 -14.55
C HIS A 202 -13.39 1.98 -15.36
N HIS A 203 -13.66 2.17 -16.65
CA HIS A 203 -14.22 1.09 -17.47
C HIS A 203 -13.24 -0.10 -17.49
N PRO A 204 -13.69 -1.38 -17.45
CA PRO A 204 -12.81 -2.54 -17.40
C PRO A 204 -11.82 -2.61 -18.57
N GLN A 205 -12.21 -2.13 -19.74
CA GLN A 205 -11.36 -2.09 -20.94
C GLN A 205 -10.58 -0.78 -21.11
N ALA A 206 -10.73 0.20 -20.22
CA ALA A 206 -9.92 1.41 -20.25
C ALA A 206 -8.47 1.07 -19.86
N LEU A 207 -7.52 1.78 -20.47
CA LEU A 207 -6.12 1.67 -20.13
C LEU A 207 -5.86 2.32 -18.76
N MET A 208 -4.95 1.72 -18.00
CA MET A 208 -4.46 2.23 -16.74
C MET A 208 -3.49 3.38 -17.00
N GLU A 209 -4.03 4.59 -17.19
CA GLU A 209 -3.18 5.76 -17.35
C GLU A 209 -2.48 6.16 -16.04
N PRO A 210 -1.22 6.63 -16.10
CA PRO A 210 -0.44 6.89 -17.31
C PRO A 210 0.46 5.70 -17.74
N PHE A 211 0.28 4.48 -17.21
CA PHE A 211 1.21 3.37 -17.46
C PHE A 211 1.36 3.01 -18.95
N SER A 212 0.29 3.23 -19.73
CA SER A 212 0.25 3.05 -21.18
C SER A 212 1.37 3.76 -21.90
N ASP A 213 1.70 4.97 -21.43
CA ASP A 213 2.65 5.86 -22.08
C ASP A 213 4.11 5.52 -21.75
N PHE A 214 4.35 4.74 -20.68
CA PHE A 214 5.69 4.58 -20.11
C PHE A 214 6.16 3.13 -19.97
N VAL A 215 5.25 2.17 -19.79
CA VAL A 215 5.62 0.80 -19.42
C VAL A 215 4.88 -0.24 -20.25
N ALA A 216 3.56 -0.25 -20.17
CA ALA A 216 2.74 -1.24 -20.87
C ALA A 216 1.30 -0.74 -20.98
N SER A 217 0.66 -1.05 -22.10
CA SER A 217 -0.78 -0.86 -22.27
C SER A 217 -1.54 -1.92 -21.47
N VAL A 218 -1.75 -1.64 -20.18
CA VAL A 218 -2.50 -2.50 -19.26
C VAL A 218 -3.90 -1.95 -19.08
N LYS A 219 -4.92 -2.79 -19.17
CA LYS A 219 -6.33 -2.44 -18.93
C LYS A 219 -6.73 -2.72 -17.49
N ASN A 220 -7.73 -2.00 -17.00
CA ASN A 220 -8.26 -2.20 -15.65
C ASN A 220 -8.65 -3.65 -15.33
N ILE A 221 -9.25 -4.36 -16.28
CA ILE A 221 -9.64 -5.77 -16.11
C ILE A 221 -8.44 -6.71 -15.92
N GLU A 222 -7.28 -6.37 -16.48
CA GLU A 222 -6.08 -7.21 -16.38
C GLU A 222 -5.48 -7.17 -14.96
N GLY A 223 -5.71 -6.08 -14.22
CA GLY A 223 -5.34 -6.01 -12.80
C GLY A 223 -6.15 -6.93 -11.88
N LEU A 224 -7.28 -7.48 -12.37
CA LEU A 224 -8.01 -8.52 -11.63
C LEU A 224 -7.36 -9.89 -11.80
N SER A 225 -6.45 -10.12 -12.75
CA SER A 225 -6.02 -11.49 -13.08
C SER A 225 -5.35 -12.22 -11.91
N THR A 226 -5.83 -13.43 -11.61
CA THR A 226 -5.21 -14.39 -10.68
C THR A 226 -3.83 -14.82 -11.14
N PHE A 227 -3.47 -14.65 -12.42
CA PHE A 227 -2.09 -14.87 -12.87
C PHE A 227 -1.09 -14.05 -12.04
N ILE A 228 -1.46 -12.80 -11.73
CA ILE A 228 -0.64 -11.91 -10.92
C ILE A 228 -0.52 -12.43 -9.48
N THR A 229 -1.62 -12.89 -8.87
CA THR A 229 -1.63 -13.23 -7.43
C THR A 229 -1.27 -14.69 -7.16
N SER A 230 -1.26 -15.52 -8.20
CA SER A 230 -0.76 -16.91 -8.17
C SER A 230 0.72 -17.01 -8.55
N GLY A 231 1.24 -16.09 -9.37
CA GLY A 231 2.56 -16.19 -9.99
C GLY A 231 3.49 -15.00 -9.75
N CYS A 232 2.97 -13.81 -9.42
CA CYS A 232 3.79 -12.63 -9.16
C CYS A 232 4.00 -12.42 -7.66
N TYR A 233 2.98 -12.45 -6.81
CA TYR A 233 3.19 -12.23 -5.37
C TYR A 233 2.15 -12.91 -4.47
N LYS A 234 2.48 -13.04 -3.18
CA LYS A 234 1.60 -13.51 -2.12
C LYS A 234 1.74 -12.64 -0.88
N CYS A 235 0.62 -12.37 -0.22
CA CYS A 235 0.59 -11.63 1.04
C CYS A 235 0.85 -12.52 2.26
N ASP A 236 1.74 -12.06 3.14
CA ASP A 236 1.88 -12.64 4.47
C ASP A 236 0.63 -12.39 5.33
N ARG A 237 0.31 -13.36 6.20
CA ARG A 237 -0.81 -13.25 7.13
C ARG A 237 -0.60 -12.10 8.11
N ARG A 238 -1.67 -11.33 8.35
CA ARG A 238 -1.69 -10.24 9.34
C ARG A 238 -1.33 -10.76 10.75
N PRO A 239 -0.55 -10.00 11.55
CA PRO A 239 -0.23 -10.36 12.93
C PRO A 239 -1.50 -10.55 13.78
N LYS A 240 -1.59 -11.66 14.51
CA LYS A 240 -2.70 -11.97 15.43
C LYS A 240 -2.18 -12.51 16.75
N CYS A 241 -2.92 -12.25 17.83
CA CYS A 241 -2.68 -12.88 19.13
C CYS A 241 -2.73 -14.42 19.02
N PRO A 242 -2.00 -15.15 19.89
CA PRO A 242 -1.25 -14.67 21.06
C PRO A 242 0.16 -14.15 20.74
N ASN A 243 0.68 -14.41 19.55
CA ASN A 243 2.11 -14.24 19.26
C ASN A 243 2.43 -13.02 18.39
N CYS A 244 1.43 -12.40 17.77
CA CYS A 244 1.59 -11.19 16.95
C CYS A 244 2.68 -11.31 15.89
N GLY A 245 2.75 -12.47 15.22
CA GLY A 245 3.77 -12.74 14.20
C GLY A 245 5.16 -13.04 14.75
N ASN A 246 5.32 -13.22 16.07
CA ASN A 246 6.59 -13.42 16.77
C ASN A 246 7.63 -12.31 16.49
N THR A 247 7.17 -11.07 16.28
CA THR A 247 8.05 -9.93 16.07
C THR A 247 8.34 -9.20 17.38
N PRO A 248 9.59 -8.78 17.66
CA PRO A 248 9.90 -7.96 18.83
C PRO A 248 9.29 -6.55 18.81
N ASN A 249 8.60 -6.14 17.72
CA ASN A 249 7.93 -4.83 17.63
C ASN A 249 6.49 -4.81 18.11
N LEU A 250 5.86 -5.97 18.22
CA LEU A 250 4.45 -6.07 18.56
C LEU A 250 4.29 -6.94 19.80
N TYR A 251 3.30 -6.60 20.62
CA TYR A 251 2.85 -7.46 21.71
C TYR A 251 1.35 -7.73 21.59
N CYS A 252 0.91 -8.87 22.12
CA CYS A 252 -0.51 -9.17 22.26
C CYS A 252 -1.04 -8.47 23.52
N ASP A 253 -1.89 -7.47 23.33
CA ASP A 253 -2.69 -6.89 24.41
C ASP A 253 -3.82 -7.87 24.74
N ARG A 254 -3.82 -8.36 25.98
CA ARG A 254 -4.78 -9.38 26.43
C ARG A 254 -6.15 -8.79 26.78
N VAL A 255 -6.26 -7.47 26.93
CA VAL A 255 -7.53 -6.81 27.27
C VAL A 255 -8.46 -6.77 26.06
N ASP A 256 -7.94 -6.39 24.90
CA ASP A 256 -8.71 -6.34 23.65
C ASP A 256 -8.36 -7.46 22.66
N ASN A 257 -7.44 -8.38 23.04
CA ASN A 257 -6.96 -9.51 22.24
C ASN A 257 -6.45 -9.06 20.85
N ARG A 258 -5.74 -7.94 20.83
CA ARG A 258 -5.16 -7.33 19.62
C ARG A 258 -3.66 -7.19 19.73
N CYS A 259 -3.01 -7.26 18.58
CA CYS A 259 -1.61 -6.89 18.47
C CYS A 259 -1.48 -5.37 18.52
N LYS A 260 -0.56 -4.88 19.34
CA LYS A 260 -0.25 -3.45 19.51
C LYS A 260 1.25 -3.22 19.33
N PRO A 261 1.66 -2.03 18.86
CA PRO A 261 3.06 -1.70 18.74
C PRO A 261 3.64 -1.50 20.14
N TYR A 262 4.89 -1.92 20.34
CA TYR A 262 5.61 -1.45 21.51
C TYR A 262 5.75 0.07 21.44
N ILE A 263 5.34 0.71 22.53
CA ILE A 263 5.49 2.15 22.68
C ILE A 263 6.96 2.43 23.00
N SER A 264 7.61 3.26 22.18
CA SER A 264 8.94 3.74 22.51
C SER A 264 8.83 4.61 23.76
N SER A 265 9.37 4.14 24.90
CA SER A 265 9.48 4.95 26.11
C SER A 265 10.59 6.01 26.01
N ASN A 266 11.46 5.91 25.00
CA ASN A 266 12.55 6.83 24.72
C ASN A 266 12.88 6.80 23.22
N ASN A 267 12.90 7.97 22.58
CA ASN A 267 13.53 8.22 21.27
C ASN A 267 15.08 8.07 21.31
N CYS A 268 15.62 7.19 22.17
CA CYS A 268 17.05 6.94 22.30
C CYS A 268 17.30 5.46 22.04
N GLY A 269 18.16 5.21 21.05
CA GLY A 269 18.22 3.96 20.30
C GLY A 269 18.60 2.72 21.09
N GLU A 270 18.26 1.58 20.50
CA GLU A 270 19.12 0.41 20.43
C GLU A 270 18.69 -0.45 19.22
N ASP A 271 19.71 -0.87 18.46
CA ASP A 271 19.63 -1.74 17.31
C ASP A 271 18.95 -3.06 17.67
N THR A 272 17.79 -3.35 17.09
CA THR A 272 17.35 -4.74 16.90
C THR A 272 16.76 -4.89 15.50
N ALA A 273 17.37 -5.81 14.74
CA ALA A 273 16.96 -6.18 13.40
C ALA A 273 15.53 -6.72 13.40
N LEU A 274 14.70 -6.23 12.49
CA LEU A 274 13.28 -6.52 12.46
C LEU A 274 12.76 -6.71 11.05
N VAL A 275 11.99 -7.78 10.87
CA VAL A 275 11.38 -8.22 9.60
C VAL A 275 9.91 -7.79 9.62
N PRO A 276 9.51 -6.77 8.84
CA PRO A 276 8.10 -6.47 8.62
C PRO A 276 7.46 -7.58 7.78
N ALA A 277 6.16 -7.76 7.88
CA ALA A 277 5.42 -8.74 7.06
C ALA A 277 5.62 -8.43 5.57
N VAL A 278 5.88 -9.48 4.78
CA VAL A 278 6.49 -9.38 3.45
C VAL A 278 5.49 -9.84 2.40
N ILE A 279 5.52 -9.21 1.22
CA ILE A 279 4.87 -9.72 0.01
C ILE A 279 5.89 -10.59 -0.75
N TYR A 280 5.77 -11.92 -0.73
CA TYR A 280 6.74 -12.81 -1.39
C TYR A 280 6.33 -13.14 -2.83
N CYS A 281 7.29 -13.15 -3.75
CA CYS A 281 7.11 -13.77 -5.07
C CYS A 281 7.61 -15.22 -5.05
N ASP A 282 6.76 -16.19 -5.36
CA ASP A 282 7.19 -17.58 -5.52
C ASP A 282 7.95 -17.75 -6.84
N ARG A 283 9.25 -18.04 -6.77
CA ARG A 283 10.09 -18.30 -7.95
C ARG A 283 9.85 -19.68 -8.57
N SER A 284 9.17 -20.60 -7.90
CA SER A 284 8.98 -21.98 -8.38
C SER A 284 8.02 -22.10 -9.56
N VAL A 285 7.21 -21.07 -9.81
CA VAL A 285 6.26 -21.01 -10.94
C VAL A 285 6.94 -20.54 -12.23
N TYR A 286 8.13 -19.94 -12.15
CA TYR A 286 8.96 -19.62 -13.32
C TYR A 286 9.69 -20.88 -13.78
N GLY A 287 8.99 -21.76 -14.50
CA GLY A 287 9.66 -22.65 -15.43
C GLY A 287 10.54 -21.81 -16.36
N ASN A 288 11.79 -22.22 -16.55
CA ASN A 288 12.82 -21.63 -17.42
C ASN A 288 12.25 -21.08 -18.75
N GLN A 289 11.74 -19.86 -18.74
CA GLN A 289 11.27 -19.16 -19.92
C GLN A 289 12.06 -17.86 -19.98
N ASN A 290 13.18 -17.93 -20.70
CA ASN A 290 13.94 -16.78 -21.15
C ASN A 290 13.03 -15.90 -22.00
N TYR A 291 12.43 -14.86 -21.41
CA TYR A 291 11.93 -13.75 -22.20
C TYR A 291 13.08 -12.76 -22.37
N GLY A 292 13.88 -13.00 -23.40
CA GLY A 292 14.80 -12.01 -23.91
C GLY A 292 14.01 -10.83 -24.48
N VAL A 293 14.40 -9.62 -24.11
CA VAL A 293 14.13 -8.43 -24.92
C VAL A 293 15.46 -7.67 -25.04
N ASN A 294 15.91 -7.55 -26.28
CA ASN A 294 17.16 -6.94 -26.72
C ASN A 294 17.14 -5.41 -26.58
N GLY A 295 18.31 -4.84 -26.26
CA GLY A 295 18.79 -3.49 -26.63
C GLY A 295 18.16 -2.30 -25.90
N VAL A 296 18.87 -1.28 -25.43
CA VAL A 296 20.29 -0.87 -25.48
C VAL A 296 20.62 -0.22 -24.13
#